data_AF-A0A1D8MIN8-F1
#
_entry.id   AF-A0A1D8MIN8-F1
#
_cell.length_a   1.000
_cell.length_b   1.000
_cell.length_c   1.000
_cell.angle_alpha   90.00
_cell.angle_beta   90.00
_cell.angle_gamma   90.00
#
_symmetry.space_group_name_H-M   'P 1'
#
loop_
_entity.id
_entity.type
_entity.pdbx_description
1 polymer ?
#
loop_
_entity_poly.entity_id
_entity_poly.type
_entity_poly.pdbx_seq_one_letter_code
_entity_poly.pdbx_strand_id
1 'polypeptide(L)'
;SLIRLSARTGEGVDVLRDHLKQSMGFTSNMEGGFLARRRHLQALELAAQHLVQGKEQLVSAYAGELLAEELRQAQLALSEITGEFTSDDLLGRIFSSFCIGK
;
A
#
# COMPACT_ATOMS: atom_id res chain seq x y z
N SER A 1 -28.68 3.89 16.93
CA SER A 1 -28.70 4.73 18.15
C SER A 1 -29.32 6.06 17.81
N LEU A 2 -30.18 6.63 18.67
CA LEU A 2 -30.70 8.00 18.49
C LEU A 2 -29.92 8.94 19.41
N ILE A 3 -29.27 9.96 18.85
CA ILE A 3 -28.48 10.96 19.60
C ILE A 3 -29.15 12.32 19.42
N ARG A 4 -29.46 12.99 20.53
CA ARG A 4 -29.97 14.37 20.53
C ARG A 4 -28.80 15.31 20.77
N LEU A 5 -28.72 16.37 19.96
CA LEU A 5 -27.68 17.39 20.10
C LEU A 5 -28.18 18.77 19.68
N SER A 6 -27.48 19.80 20.13
CA SER A 6 -27.72 21.20 19.78
C SER A 6 -26.39 21.85 19.37
N ALA A 7 -26.27 22.22 18.08
CA ALA A 7 -25.07 22.91 17.58
C ALA A 7 -24.90 24.31 18.17
N ARG A 8 -26.01 24.96 18.60
CA ARG A 8 -26.00 26.32 19.16
C ARG A 8 -25.50 26.35 20.60
N THR A 9 -25.84 25.33 21.39
CA THR A 9 -25.43 25.24 22.81
C THR A 9 -24.23 24.31 23.02
N GLY A 10 -23.84 23.54 22.00
CA GLY A 10 -22.76 22.54 22.06
C GLY A 10 -23.17 21.23 22.74
N GLU A 11 -24.40 21.15 23.26
CA GLU A 11 -24.89 20.00 24.01
C GLU A 11 -25.02 18.76 23.10
N GLY A 12 -24.53 17.61 23.58
CA GLY A 12 -24.60 16.33 22.85
C GLY A 12 -23.58 16.15 21.72
N VAL A 13 -22.75 17.16 21.41
CA VAL A 13 -21.72 17.06 20.36
C VAL A 13 -20.62 16.06 20.74
N ASP A 14 -20.22 16.02 22.01
CA ASP A 14 -19.21 15.06 22.48
C ASP A 14 -19.73 13.62 22.44
N VAL A 15 -21.00 13.43 22.82
CA VAL A 15 -21.70 12.13 22.72
C VAL A 15 -21.76 11.64 21.28
N LEU A 16 -22.04 12.54 20.32
CA LEU A 16 -21.97 12.20 18.91
C LEU A 16 -20.54 11.80 18.50
N ARG A 17 -19.53 12.57 18.92
CA ARG A 17 -18.13 12.32 18.58
C ARG A 17 -17.65 10.97 19.06
N ASP A 18 -17.99 10.60 20.29
CA ASP A 18 -17.58 9.32 20.86
C ASP A 18 -18.35 8.15 20.25
N HIS A 19 -19.63 8.34 19.93
CA HIS A 19 -20.39 7.34 19.19
C HIS A 19 -19.82 7.09 17.79
N LEU A 20 -19.38 8.15 17.10
CA LEU A 20 -18.73 8.03 15.79
C LEU A 20 -17.40 7.28 15.90
N LYS A 21 -16.54 7.64 16.88
CA LYS A 21 -15.28 6.91 17.15
C LYS A 21 -15.51 5.42 17.38
N GLN A 22 -16.53 5.08 18.16
CA GLN A 22 -16.85 3.69 18.47
C GLN A 22 -17.41 2.96 17.24
N SER A 23 -18.27 3.61 16.45
CA SER A 23 -18.87 3.03 15.24
C SER A 23 -17.87 2.80 14.11
N MET A 24 -16.85 3.67 14.00
CA MET A 24 -15.78 3.52 13.01
C MET A 24 -14.65 2.58 13.46
N GLY A 25 -14.76 1.96 14.65
CA GLY A 25 -13.72 1.08 15.19
C GLY A 25 -12.43 1.82 15.52
N PHE A 26 -12.52 3.11 15.87
CA PHE A 26 -11.36 3.94 16.18
C PHE A 26 -10.66 3.41 17.44
N THR A 27 -9.49 2.81 17.28
CA THR A 27 -8.62 2.38 18.36
C THR A 27 -7.43 3.34 18.43
N SER A 28 -7.13 3.86 19.63
CA SER A 28 -6.07 4.87 19.84
C SER A 28 -4.65 4.33 19.65
N ASN A 29 -4.48 3.05 19.29
CA ASN A 29 -3.20 2.43 19.01
C ASN A 29 -2.77 2.74 17.56
N MET A 30 -2.39 3.99 17.31
CA MET A 30 -1.63 4.37 16.12
C MET A 30 -0.16 4.67 16.46
N GLU A 31 0.42 3.96 17.42
CA GLU A 31 1.88 3.82 17.47
C GLU A 31 2.29 2.82 16.37
N GLY A 32 2.68 3.35 15.20
CA GLY A 32 3.21 2.57 14.08
C GLY A 32 2.28 2.37 12.88
N GLY A 33 1.11 3.01 12.85
CA GLY A 33 0.16 2.87 11.75
C GLY A 33 0.65 3.54 10.47
N PHE A 34 1.25 2.78 9.55
CA PHE A 34 1.49 3.23 8.19
C PHE A 34 0.13 3.64 7.58
N LEU A 35 -0.08 4.94 7.37
CA LEU A 35 -1.28 5.51 6.74
C LEU A 35 -1.29 5.16 5.25
N ALA A 36 -1.51 3.88 4.93
CA ALA A 36 -1.73 3.43 3.57
C ALA A 36 -3.02 4.06 3.05
N ARG A 37 -2.89 4.99 2.11
CA ARG A 37 -4.04 5.51 1.37
C ARG A 37 -4.65 4.39 0.52
N ARG A 38 -5.93 4.53 0.15
CA ARG A 38 -6.64 3.55 -0.71
C ARG A 38 -5.86 3.16 -1.97
N ARG A 39 -5.18 4.12 -2.59
CA ARG A 39 -4.30 3.88 -3.76
C ARG A 39 -3.14 2.93 -3.47
N HIS A 40 -2.53 3.00 -2.29
CA HIS A 40 -1.43 2.12 -1.91
C HIS A 40 -1.94 0.69 -1.69
N LEU A 41 -3.11 0.56 -1.05
CA LEU A 41 -3.76 -0.74 -0.87
C LEU A 41 -4.11 -1.39 -2.21
N GLN A 42 -4.66 -0.60 -3.15
CA GLN A 42 -4.97 -1.07 -4.50
C GLN A 42 -3.73 -1.54 -5.26
N ALA A 43 -2.63 -0.77 -5.20
CA ALA A 43 -1.36 -1.15 -5.81
C ALA A 43 -0.79 -2.45 -5.21
N LEU A 44 -0.86 -2.61 -3.89
CA LEU A 44 -0.46 -3.86 -3.21
C LEU A 44 -1.33 -5.05 -3.62
N GLU A 45 -2.65 -4.84 -3.73
CA GLU A 45 -3.59 -5.89 -4.12
C GLU A 45 -3.36 -6.35 -5.57
N LEU A 46 -3.13 -5.41 -6.49
CA LEU A 46 -2.76 -5.71 -7.87
C LEU A 46 -1.42 -6.47 -7.95
N ALA A 47 -0.39 -6.01 -7.23
CA ALA A 47 0.89 -6.70 -7.19
C ALA A 47 0.75 -8.14 -6.66
N ALA A 48 -0.05 -8.34 -5.60
CA ALA A 48 -0.31 -9.66 -5.05
C ALA A 48 -1.04 -10.58 -6.05
N GLN A 49 -2.00 -10.06 -6.82
CA GLN A 49 -2.70 -10.83 -7.86
C GLN A 49 -1.73 -11.33 -8.94
N HIS A 50 -0.86 -10.45 -9.45
CA HIS A 50 0.17 -10.84 -10.42
C HIS A 50 1.15 -11.88 -9.87
N LEU A 51 1.56 -11.76 -8.61
CA LEU A 51 2.42 -12.76 -7.97
C LEU A 51 1.75 -14.14 -7.86
N VAL A 52 0.46 -14.18 -7.54
CA VAL A 52 -0.31 -15.44 -7.50
C VAL A 52 -0.42 -16.05 -8.89
N GLN A 53 -0.78 -15.24 -9.89
CA GLN A 53 -0.88 -15.69 -11.28
C GLN A 53 0.46 -16.20 -11.81
N GLY A 54 1.55 -15.45 -11.63
CA GLY A 54 2.89 -15.85 -12.04
C GLY A 54 3.35 -17.16 -11.39
N LYS A 55 3.04 -17.36 -10.10
CA LYS A 55 3.29 -18.62 -9.40
C LYS A 55 2.50 -19.78 -10.02
N GLU A 56 1.23 -19.58 -10.31
CA GLU A 56 0.39 -20.61 -10.95
C GLU A 56 0.91 -20.98 -12.34
N GLN A 57 1.32 -19.99 -13.14
CA GLN A 57 1.91 -20.21 -14.47
C GLN A 57 3.25 -20.96 -14.40
N LEU A 58 4.10 -20.62 -13.42
CA LEU A 58 5.36 -21.33 -13.21
C LEU A 58 5.13 -22.80 -12.82
N VAL A 59 4.25 -23.05 -11.85
CA VAL A 59 4.06 -24.39 -11.28
C VAL A 59 3.24 -25.30 -12.18
N SER A 60 2.22 -24.76 -12.86
CA SER A 60 1.26 -25.56 -13.63
C SER A 60 1.65 -25.68 -15.10
N ALA A 61 2.17 -24.59 -15.68
CA ALA A 61 2.49 -24.53 -17.11
C ALA A 61 3.99 -24.56 -17.40
N TYR A 62 4.86 -24.57 -16.38
CA TYR A 62 6.32 -24.45 -16.51
C TYR A 62 6.74 -23.24 -17.37
N ALA A 63 5.88 -22.21 -17.41
CA ALA A 63 6.02 -21.08 -18.31
C ALA A 63 6.80 -19.95 -17.62
N GLY A 64 8.12 -20.08 -17.62
CA GLY A 64 9.02 -19.08 -17.01
C GLY A 64 8.89 -17.68 -17.62
N GLU A 65 8.57 -17.59 -18.92
CA GLU A 65 8.34 -16.31 -19.62
C GLU A 65 7.08 -15.60 -19.13
N LEU A 66 6.01 -16.35 -18.84
CA LEU A 66 4.79 -15.77 -18.27
C LEU A 66 5.02 -15.30 -16.84
N LEU A 67 5.76 -16.06 -16.03
CA LEU A 67 6.18 -15.60 -14.71
C LEU A 67 6.96 -14.29 -14.80
N ALA A 68 7.90 -14.17 -15.75
CA ALA A 68 8.70 -12.96 -15.91
C ALA A 68 7.83 -11.73 -16.21
N GLU A 69 6.80 -11.89 -17.06
CA GLU A 69 5.85 -10.81 -17.33
C GLU A 69 4.99 -10.47 -16.11
N GLU A 70 4.48 -11.46 -15.37
CA GLU A 70 3.72 -11.22 -14.14
C GLU A 70 4.56 -10.49 -13.07
N LEU A 71 5.84 -10.84 -12.93
CA LEU A 71 6.77 -10.12 -12.05
C LEU A 71 6.98 -8.67 -12.49
N ARG A 72 7.04 -8.42 -13.79
CA ARG A 72 7.13 -7.06 -14.34
C ARG A 72 5.88 -6.25 -13.99
N GLN A 73 4.69 -6.82 -14.15
CA GLN A 73 3.44 -6.15 -13.77
C GLN A 73 3.35 -5.88 -12.27
N ALA A 74 3.78 -6.83 -11.43
CA ALA A 74 3.83 -6.64 -9.99
C ALA A 74 4.76 -5.47 -9.60
N GLN A 75 5.93 -5.37 -10.25
CA GLN A 75 6.88 -4.28 -10.04
C GLN A 75 6.32 -2.92 -10.47
N LEU A 76 5.59 -2.83 -11.59
CA LEU A 76 4.93 -1.61 -12.02
C LEU A 76 3.85 -1.17 -11.02
N ALA A 77 3.02 -2.09 -10.54
CA ALA A 77 2.00 -1.80 -9.53
C ALA A 77 2.64 -1.26 -8.23
N LEU A 78 3.77 -1.82 -7.79
CA LEU A 78 4.49 -1.33 -6.61
C LEU A 78 5.13 0.04 -6.83
N SER A 79 5.55 0.35 -8.07
CA SER A 79 6.14 1.64 -8.44
C SER A 79 5.16 2.82 -8.29
N GLU A 80 3.85 2.57 -8.34
CA GLU A 80 2.82 3.58 -7.99
C GLU A 80 2.92 4.06 -6.52
N ILE A 81 3.52 3.25 -5.64
CA ILE A 81 3.70 3.58 -4.22
C ILE A 81 5.06 4.24 -3.99
N THR A 82 6.12 3.68 -4.58
CA THR A 82 7.51 4.06 -4.30
C THR A 82 8.07 5.12 -5.25
N GLY A 83 7.39 5.38 -6.37
CA GLY A 83 7.98 6.03 -7.54
C GLY A 83 8.61 5.01 -8.49
N GLU A 84 8.84 5.43 -9.73
CA GLU A 84 9.50 4.62 -10.75
C GLU A 84 10.96 4.34 -10.36
N PHE A 85 11.36 3.06 -10.43
CA PHE A 85 12.74 2.65 -10.25
C PHE A 85 13.33 2.31 -11.61
N THR A 86 14.15 3.22 -12.13
CA THR A 86 14.69 3.15 -13.48
C THR A 86 15.95 2.29 -13.54
N SER A 87 16.35 1.91 -14.76
CA SER A 87 17.65 1.26 -14.99
C SER A 87 18.82 2.13 -14.48
N ASP A 88 18.71 3.46 -14.56
CA ASP A 88 19.74 4.37 -14.05
C ASP A 88 19.78 4.37 -12.52
N ASP A 89 18.64 4.25 -11.83
CA ASP A 89 18.60 4.10 -10.37
C ASP A 89 19.27 2.79 -9.92
N LEU A 90 19.06 1.72 -10.70
CA LEU A 90 19.71 0.44 -10.47
C LEU A 90 21.22 0.53 -10.67
N LEU A 91 21.68 1.10 -11.79
CA LEU A 91 23.10 1.28 -12.07
C LEU A 91 23.75 2.20 -11.04
N GLY A 92 23.10 3.31 -10.70
CA GLY A 92 23.52 4.22 -9.64
C GLY A 92 23.69 3.49 -8.32
N ARG A 93 22.78 2.58 -7.95
CA ARG A 93 22.90 1.78 -6.72
C ARG A 93 24.01 0.74 -6.78
N ILE A 94 24.15 0.01 -7.89
CA ILE A 94 25.24 -0.96 -8.09
C ILE A 94 26.61 -0.27 -8.01
N PHE A 95 26.73 0.92 -8.60
CA PHE A 95 27.98 1.68 -8.64
C PHE A 95 28.16 2.64 -7.47
N SER A 96 27.14 2.88 -6.64
CA SER A 96 27.22 3.78 -5.46
C SER A 96 28.25 3.34 -4.42
N SER A 97 28.54 2.03 -4.35
CA SER A 97 29.55 1.46 -3.47
C SER A 97 30.93 1.33 -4.12
N PHE A 98 31.07 1.64 -5.41
CA PHE A 98 32.37 1.71 -6.05
C PHE A 98 32.93 3.11 -5.84
N CYS A 99 33.92 3.23 -4.94
CA CYS A 99 34.72 4.44 -4.85
C CYS A 99 35.33 4.70 -6.24
N ILE A 100 34.79 5.66 -6.98
CA ILE A 100 35.51 6.25 -8.12
C ILE A 100 36.75 6.89 -7.51
N GLY A 101 37.90 6.26 -7.75
CA GLY A 101 39.17 6.65 -7.16
C GLY A 101 39.45 8.14 -7.35
N LYS A 102 39.89 8.77 -6.25
CA LYS A 102 40.92 9.80 -6.34
C LYS A 102 42.25 9.14 -6.69
#